data_AF-A0A917I549-F1
#
_entry.id   AF-A0A917I549-F1
#
_cell.length_a   1.000
_cell.length_b   1.000
_cell.length_c   1.000
_cell.angle_alpha   90.00
_cell.angle_beta   90.00
_cell.angle_gamma   90.00
#
_symmetry.space_group_name_H-M   'P 1'
#
loop_
_entity.id
_entity.type
_entity.pdbx_description
1 polymer ?
#
loop_
_entity_poly.entity_id
_entity_poly.type
_entity_poly.pdbx_seq_one_letter_code
_entity_poly.pdbx_strand_id
1 'polypeptide(L)'
;MELVSSAIMSGQAGYIAAALRVVAEARGIAQIASNAGVPAATLEKELGEGNPTLATILCVLSALDLQLDVRHVEPGSLQVDFG
;
A
#
# COMPACT_ATOMS: atom_id res chain seq x y z
N MET A 1 -8.90 2.61 -10.23
CA MET A 1 -7.63 2.76 -9.48
C MET A 1 -6.58 1.87 -10.14
N GLU A 2 -6.04 2.31 -11.28
CA GLU A 2 -5.02 1.53 -12.01
C GLU A 2 -3.67 1.53 -11.28
N LEU A 3 -3.29 2.66 -10.68
CA LEU A 3 -2.01 2.87 -9.99
C LEU A 3 -1.72 1.87 -8.87
N VAL A 4 -2.68 1.66 -7.95
CA VAL A 4 -2.47 0.73 -6.81
C VAL A 4 -2.42 -0.71 -7.31
N SER A 5 -3.26 -1.06 -8.29
CA SER A 5 -3.26 -2.40 -8.87
C SER A 5 -1.95 -2.70 -9.59
N SER A 6 -1.46 -1.78 -10.43
CA SER A 6 -0.19 -1.95 -11.14
C SER A 6 0.99 -2.02 -10.18
N ALA A 7 0.97 -1.22 -9.10
CA ALA A 7 2.02 -1.26 -8.09
C ALA A 7 2.05 -2.59 -7.34
N ILE A 8 0.90 -3.11 -6.89
CA ILE A 8 0.82 -4.43 -6.24
C ILE A 8 1.29 -5.53 -7.19
N MET A 9 0.89 -5.48 -8.46
CA MET A 9 1.31 -6.47 -9.47
C MET A 9 2.81 -6.42 -9.79
N SER A 10 3.46 -5.28 -9.61
CA SER A 10 4.91 -5.15 -9.85
C SER A 10 5.77 -5.94 -8.85
N GLY A 11 5.22 -6.24 -7.66
CA GLY A 11 5.98 -6.85 -6.58
C GLY A 11 7.06 -5.95 -5.95
N GLN A 12 7.16 -4.68 -6.34
CA GLN A 12 8.20 -3.74 -5.87
C GLN A 12 7.71 -2.95 -4.66
N ALA A 13 8.33 -3.17 -3.50
CA ALA A 13 7.94 -2.53 -2.24
C ALA A 13 7.89 -1.00 -2.32
N GLY A 14 8.94 -0.36 -2.86
CA GLY A 14 9.00 1.09 -3.01
C GLY A 14 7.90 1.65 -3.93
N TYR A 15 7.56 0.96 -5.01
CA TYR A 15 6.48 1.39 -5.91
C TYR A 15 5.11 1.24 -5.25
N ILE A 16 4.89 0.15 -4.50
CA ILE A 16 3.67 -0.05 -3.69
C ILE A 16 3.52 1.08 -2.68
N ALA A 17 4.58 1.40 -1.92
CA ALA A 17 4.56 2.48 -0.94
C ALA A 17 4.26 3.85 -1.58
N ALA A 18 4.90 4.16 -2.71
CA ALA A 18 4.67 5.39 -3.44
C ALA A 18 3.23 5.49 -3.97
N ALA A 19 2.69 4.40 -4.54
CA ALA A 19 1.31 4.36 -5.02
C ALA A 19 0.31 4.56 -3.87
N LEU A 20 0.52 3.90 -2.73
CA LEU A 20 -0.31 4.06 -1.54
C LEU A 20 -0.24 5.50 -0.99
N ARG A 21 0.94 6.13 -1.02
CA ARG A 21 1.12 7.52 -0.60
C ARG A 21 0.29 8.50 -1.44
N VAL A 22 0.37 8.39 -2.77
CA VAL A 22 -0.39 9.26 -3.69
C VAL A 22 -1.89 9.18 -3.38
N VAL A 23 -2.41 7.97 -3.14
CA VAL A 23 -3.83 7.82 -2.86
C VAL A 23 -4.19 8.24 -1.43
N ALA A 24 -3.29 8.04 -0.46
CA ALA A 24 -3.47 8.52 0.90
C ALA A 24 -3.53 10.06 0.98
N GLU A 25 -2.68 10.76 0.20
CA GLU A 25 -2.72 12.21 0.07
C GLU A 25 -4.05 12.68 -0.53
N ALA A 26 -4.58 11.99 -1.53
CA ALA A 26 -5.85 12.33 -2.18
C ALA A 26 -7.08 12.15 -1.27
N ARG A 27 -7.06 11.21 -0.31
CA ARG A 27 -8.18 10.99 0.64
C ARG A 27 -7.98 11.66 2.01
N GLY A 28 -6.78 12.17 2.28
CA GLY A 28 -6.43 12.82 3.54
C GLY A 28 -5.73 11.85 4.49
N ILE A 29 -4.41 12.01 4.60
CA ILE A 29 -3.51 11.22 5.47
C ILE A 29 -4.00 11.17 6.92
N ALA A 30 -4.54 12.27 7.46
CA ALA A 30 -5.03 12.31 8.84
C ALA A 30 -6.20 11.34 9.09
N GLN A 31 -7.12 11.21 8.12
CA GLN A 31 -8.25 10.29 8.23
C GLN A 31 -7.77 8.84 8.20
N ILE A 32 -6.84 8.53 7.31
CA ILE A 32 -6.28 7.17 7.15
C ILE A 32 -5.48 6.78 8.38
N ALA A 33 -4.65 7.68 8.90
CA ALA A 33 -3.86 7.47 10.11
C ALA A 33 -4.76 7.21 11.33
N SER A 34 -5.86 7.97 11.47
CA SER A 34 -6.88 7.74 12.49
C SER A 34 -7.48 6.34 12.39
N ASN A 35 -7.89 5.92 11.18
CA ASN A 35 -8.44 4.58 10.95
C ASN A 35 -7.41 3.47 11.22
N ALA A 36 -6.13 3.74 10.97
CA ALA A 36 -5.02 2.82 11.20
C ALA A 36 -4.58 2.75 12.67
N GLY A 37 -5.08 3.63 13.52
CA GLY A 37 -4.67 3.71 14.93
C GLY A 37 -3.21 4.14 15.11
N VAL A 38 -2.63 4.83 14.13
CA VAL A 38 -1.24 5.33 14.18
C VAL A 38 -1.20 6.85 13.97
N PRO A 39 -0.16 7.55 14.45
CA PRO A 39 0.03 8.96 14.14
C PRO A 39 0.23 9.22 12.64
N ALA A 40 -0.27 10.33 12.11
CA ALA A 40 -0.10 10.73 10.71
C ALA A 40 1.37 10.79 10.28
N ALA A 41 2.25 11.29 11.15
CA ALA A 41 3.70 11.33 10.90
C ALA A 41 4.31 9.92 10.81
N THR A 42 3.78 8.94 11.56
CA THR A 42 4.21 7.53 11.47
C THR A 42 3.77 6.94 10.13
N LEU A 43 2.53 7.19 9.72
CA LEU A 43 2.02 6.75 8.42
C LEU A 43 2.82 7.34 7.26
N GLU A 44 3.11 8.65 7.29
CA GLU A 44 3.95 9.33 6.28
C GLU A 44 5.36 8.76 6.21
N LYS A 45 5.93 8.42 7.38
CA LYS A 45 7.25 7.79 7.46
C LYS A 45 7.24 6.40 6.85
N GLU A 46 6.31 5.54 7.23
CA GLU A 46 6.21 4.17 6.69
C GLU A 46 6.02 4.16 5.17
N LEU A 47 5.19 5.07 4.64
CA LEU A 47 4.99 5.22 3.21
C LEU A 47 6.21 5.84 2.50
N GLY A 48 7.01 6.67 3.20
CA GLY A 48 8.22 7.30 2.66
C GLY A 48 9.45 6.39 2.66
N GLU A 49 9.58 5.50 3.65
CA GLU A 49 10.68 4.52 3.74
C GLU A 49 10.56 3.39 2.72
N GLY A 50 9.43 3.27 2.02
CA GLY A 50 9.24 2.30 0.95
C GLY A 50 8.83 0.89 1.42
N ASN A 51 8.71 0.69 2.74
CA ASN A 51 8.34 -0.60 3.33
C ASN A 51 7.23 -0.43 4.38
N PRO A 52 6.01 -0.06 3.96
CA PRO A 52 4.89 0.05 4.88
C PRO A 52 4.53 -1.31 5.47
N THR A 53 4.08 -1.31 6.73
CA THR A 53 3.61 -2.54 7.35
C THR A 53 2.34 -3.07 6.66
N LEU A 54 2.07 -4.37 6.77
CA LEU A 54 0.83 -4.96 6.26
C LEU A 54 -0.42 -4.26 6.84
N ALA A 55 -0.37 -3.84 8.12
CA ALA A 55 -1.44 -3.09 8.75
C ALA A 55 -1.71 -1.76 8.03
N THR A 56 -0.65 -1.01 7.73
CA THR A 56 -0.72 0.24 6.96
C THR A 56 -1.32 0.01 5.58
N ILE A 57 -0.86 -1.03 4.86
CA ILE A 57 -1.39 -1.37 3.53
C ILE A 57 -2.90 -1.65 3.61
N LEU A 58 -3.33 -2.54 4.51
CA LEU A 58 -4.75 -2.91 4.64
C LEU A 58 -5.63 -1.73 5.04
N CYS A 59 -5.12 -0.83 5.89
CA CYS A 59 -5.89 0.32 6.32
C CYS A 59 -6.07 1.37 5.20
N VAL A 60 -5.00 1.61 4.42
CA VAL A 60 -5.08 2.45 3.21
C VAL A 60 -6.07 1.84 2.22
N LEU A 61 -5.99 0.54 1.93
CA LEU A 61 -6.95 -0.13 1.04
C LEU A 61 -8.39 0.01 1.54
N SER A 62 -8.63 -0.21 2.84
CA SER A 62 -9.95 -0.06 3.45
C SER A 62 -10.50 1.37 3.35
N ALA A 63 -9.65 2.39 3.56
CA ALA A 63 -10.07 3.80 3.44
C ALA A 63 -10.47 4.19 2.00
N LEU A 64 -10.13 3.33 1.03
CA LEU A 64 -10.40 3.49 -0.39
C LEU A 64 -11.50 2.56 -0.91
N ASP A 65 -12.16 1.82 -0.02
CA ASP A 65 -13.15 0.80 -0.36
C ASP A 65 -12.56 -0.31 -1.25
N LEU A 66 -11.26 -0.60 -1.07
CA LEU A 66 -10.52 -1.65 -1.77
C LEU A 66 -10.32 -2.89 -0.89
N GLN A 67 -10.21 -4.04 -1.55
CA GLN A 67 -9.91 -5.32 -0.94
C GLN A 67 -8.65 -5.93 -1.56
N LEU A 68 -7.84 -6.59 -0.73
CA LEU A 68 -6.73 -7.42 -1.18
C LEU A 68 -7.26 -8.82 -1.53
N ASP A 69 -6.96 -9.32 -2.73
CA ASP A 69 -7.31 -10.66 -3.19
C ASP A 69 -6.04 -11.50 -3.43
N VAL A 70 -6.11 -12.79 -3.13
CA VAL A 70 -5.00 -13.72 -3.28
C VAL A 70 -5.42 -14.82 -4.26
N ARG A 71 -4.62 -15.00 -5.32
CA ARG A 71 -4.85 -16.02 -6.35
C ARG A 71 -3.65 -16.92 -6.49
N HIS A 72 -3.89 -18.21 -6.72
CA HIS A 72 -2.85 -19.13 -7.12
C HIS A 72 -2.36 -18.77 -8.53
N VAL A 73 -1.05 -18.80 -8.73
CA VAL A 73 -0.40 -18.57 -10.01
C VAL A 73 0.59 -19.70 -10.27
N GLU A 74 0.99 -19.88 -11.53
CA GLU A 74 1.88 -20.96 -11.90
C GLU A 74 3.23 -20.84 -11.15
N PRO A 75 3.79 -21.97 -10.66
CA PRO A 75 5.09 -21.94 -9.99
C PRO A 75 6.15 -21.25 -10.86
N GLY A 76 6.82 -20.24 -10.31
CA GLY A 76 7.86 -19.47 -11.01
C GLY A 76 7.34 -18.30 -11.87
N SER A 77 6.03 -18.05 -11.94
CA SER A 77 5.49 -16.88 -12.64
C SER A 77 5.45 -15.60 -11.78
N LEU A 78 5.65 -15.72 -10.47
CA LEU A 78 5.77 -14.59 -9.55
C LEU A 78 7.21 -14.10 -9.50
N GLN A 79 7.41 -12.87 -9.94
CA GLN A 79 8.65 -12.14 -9.74
C GLN A 79 8.39 -11.11 -8.64
N VAL A 80 8.87 -11.41 -7.43
CA VAL A 80 8.81 -10.46 -6.30
C VAL A 80 10.20 -9.88 -6.16
N ASP A 81 10.31 -8.57 -6.39
CA ASP A 81 11.56 -7.84 -6.30
C ASP A 81 11.56 -7.02 -5.01
N PHE A 82 12.43 -7.40 -4.09
CA PHE A 82 12.54 -6.75 -2.78
C PHE A 82 13.44 -5.51 -2.77
N GLY A 83 13.96 -5.09 -3.93
CA GLY A 83 14.64 -3.81 -4.19
C GLY A 83 15.42 -3.22 -3.03
#